data_AF-A0A519MLC9-F1
#
_entry.id   AF-A0A519MLC9-F1
#
_cell.length_a   1.000
_cell.length_b   1.000
_cell.length_c   1.000
_cell.angle_alpha   90.00
_cell.angle_beta   90.00
_cell.angle_gamma   90.00
#
_symmetry.space_group_name_H-M   'P 1'
#
loop_
_entity.id
_entity.type
_entity.pdbx_description
1 polymer ?
#
loop_
_entity_poly.entity_id
_entity_poly.type
_entity_poly.pdbx_seq_one_letter_code
_entity_poly.pdbx_strand_id
1 'polypeptide(L)'
;MAVNDALAGTHKIIEEAHEQQGGQLVPTLNDFSQELTTLNLGPTHPATHGIFQNILQMDGERIISGVPTIGYIHRAFEKIAERRPFYQITPLTDRMNYCSSPINNMGWHMTVEKLLGVTVPKRAQYIR
;
A
#
# COMPACT_ATOMS: atom_id res chain seq x y z
N MET A 1 -14.87 4.02 -18.57
CA MET A 1 -13.74 4.64 -19.30
C MET A 1 -12.44 4.62 -18.49
N ALA A 2 -12.45 4.85 -17.17
CA ALA A 2 -11.22 4.95 -16.36
C ALA A 2 -10.46 3.64 -16.03
N VAL A 3 -11.05 2.46 -16.25
CA VAL A 3 -10.40 1.17 -15.91
C VAL A 3 -9.40 0.71 -16.99
N ASN A 4 -9.68 1.02 -18.26
CA ASN A 4 -8.80 0.66 -19.37
C ASN A 4 -7.54 1.54 -19.43
N ASP A 5 -7.63 2.79 -18.98
CA ASP A 5 -6.48 3.70 -18.91
C ASP A 5 -5.48 3.29 -17.81
N ALA A 6 -5.96 2.70 -16.71
CA ALA A 6 -5.10 2.19 -15.64
C ALA A 6 -4.31 0.94 -16.06
N LEU A 7 -4.92 0.08 -16.88
CA LEU A 7 -4.28 -1.12 -17.46
C LEU A 7 -3.25 -0.74 -18.54
N ALA A 8 -3.55 0.26 -19.37
CA ALA A 8 -2.58 0.80 -20.33
C ALA A 8 -1.39 1.47 -19.62
N GLY A 9 -1.64 2.15 -18.50
CA GLY A 9 -0.58 2.74 -17.66
C GLY A 9 0.31 1.69 -16.98
N THR A 10 -0.24 0.55 -16.58
CA THR A 10 0.56 -0.56 -16.00
C THR A 10 1.46 -1.21 -17.05
N HIS A 11 0.99 -1.38 -18.29
CA HIS A 11 1.83 -1.88 -19.39
C HIS A 11 2.99 -0.94 -19.72
N LYS A 12 2.78 0.38 -19.71
CA LYS A 12 3.86 1.37 -19.89
C LYS A 12 4.89 1.36 -18.77
N ILE A 13 4.45 1.20 -17.52
CA ILE A 13 5.36 1.10 -16.36
C ILE A 13 6.21 -0.18 -16.44
N ILE A 14 5.66 -1.27 -16.97
CA ILE A 14 6.39 -2.52 -17.21
C ILE A 14 7.45 -2.32 -18.32
N GLU A 15 7.12 -1.64 -19.42
CA GLU A 15 8.10 -1.34 -20.49
C GLU A 15 9.21 -0.38 -20.01
N GLU A 16 8.87 0.67 -19.27
CA GLU A 16 9.84 1.63 -18.72
C GLU A 16 10.74 1.00 -17.63
N ALA A 17 10.23 0.06 -16.85
CA ALA A 17 11.03 -0.70 -15.88
C ALA A 17 12.01 -1.67 -16.55
N HIS A 18 11.70 -2.15 -17.75
CA HIS A 18 12.60 -2.99 -18.55
C HIS A 18 13.75 -2.16 -19.18
N GLU A 19 13.52 -0.90 -19.58
CA GLU A 19 14.57 -0.03 -20.14
C GLU A 19 15.57 0.49 -19.10
N GLN A 20 15.16 0.65 -17.83
CA GLN A 20 16.04 1.18 -16.78
C GLN A 20 17.07 0.18 -16.24
N GLN A 21 17.03 -1.10 -16.65
CA GLN A 21 18.02 -2.12 -16.28
C GLN A 21 19.29 -2.11 -17.16
N GLY A 22 19.54 -1.01 -17.89
CA GLY A 22 20.68 -0.83 -18.80
C GLY A 22 22.04 -0.53 -18.16
N GLY A 23 22.23 -0.69 -16.84
CA GLY A 23 23.60 -0.61 -16.30
C GLY A 23 23.74 -0.63 -14.79
N GLN A 24 24.07 -1.78 -14.22
CA GLN A 24 25.20 -1.89 -13.29
C GLN A 24 25.60 -3.36 -13.00
N LEU A 25 26.86 -3.68 -13.35
CA LEU A 25 27.76 -4.73 -12.82
C LEU A 25 27.33 -6.21 -12.88
N VAL A 26 27.80 -6.88 -13.94
CA VAL A 26 27.81 -8.34 -14.14
C VAL A 26 29.04 -8.96 -13.46
N PRO A 27 28.92 -9.97 -12.57
CA PRO A 27 29.99 -10.92 -12.33
C PRO A 27 30.00 -11.94 -13.47
N THR A 28 31.14 -12.07 -14.15
CA THR A 28 31.32 -13.00 -15.28
C THR A 28 31.65 -14.42 -14.83
N LEU A 29 31.18 -15.37 -15.65
CA LEU A 29 31.61 -16.76 -15.87
C LEU A 29 30.80 -17.86 -15.18
N ASN A 30 30.15 -18.62 -16.06
CA ASN A 30 29.42 -19.89 -15.90
C ASN A 30 28.22 -19.83 -14.95
N ASP A 31 27.02 -19.87 -15.52
CA ASP A 31 26.05 -20.90 -15.15
C ASP A 31 24.86 -20.89 -16.14
N PHE A 32 24.31 -22.08 -16.34
CA PHE A 32 23.13 -22.48 -17.12
C PHE A 32 22.15 -21.34 -17.39
N SER A 33 21.58 -21.29 -18.60
CA SER A 33 20.49 -20.37 -18.96
C SER A 33 19.45 -20.30 -17.83
N GLN A 34 19.55 -19.29 -16.96
CA GLN A 34 18.68 -19.15 -15.80
C GLN A 34 17.31 -18.80 -16.34
N GLU A 35 16.45 -19.80 -16.43
CA GLU A 35 15.08 -19.65 -16.91
C GLU A 35 14.29 -18.93 -15.81
N LEU A 36 14.32 -17.61 -15.86
CA LEU A 36 13.66 -16.77 -14.88
C LEU A 36 12.14 -16.98 -15.00
N THR A 37 11.52 -17.46 -13.93
CA THR A 37 10.08 -17.72 -13.89
C THR A 37 9.35 -16.52 -13.28
N THR A 38 8.33 -16.02 -13.97
CA THR A 38 7.44 -15.00 -13.42
C THR A 38 6.25 -15.67 -12.72
N LEU A 39 6.12 -15.44 -11.41
CA LEU A 39 5.03 -15.94 -10.59
C LEU A 39 4.12 -14.80 -10.16
N ASN A 40 2.84 -14.88 -10.53
CA ASN A 40 1.82 -13.97 -10.02
C ASN A 40 1.26 -14.52 -8.70
N LEU A 41 1.71 -13.96 -7.59
CA LEU A 41 1.08 -14.19 -6.29
C LEU A 41 -0.21 -13.35 -6.26
N GLY A 42 -1.31 -14.01 -6.65
CA GLY A 42 -2.58 -13.37 -6.93
C GLY A 42 -3.23 -12.65 -5.75
N PRO A 43 -4.28 -11.86 -6.02
CA PRO A 43 -4.87 -10.94 -5.04
C PRO A 43 -5.60 -11.61 -3.87
N THR A 44 -5.98 -12.88 -4.00
CA THR A 44 -6.79 -13.62 -3.00
C THR A 44 -6.05 -14.82 -2.40
N HIS A 45 -4.72 -14.81 -2.42
CA HIS A 45 -3.95 -15.90 -1.86
C HIS A 45 -4.11 -15.94 -0.32
N PRO A 46 -4.29 -17.10 0.34
CA PRO A 46 -4.50 -17.16 1.79
C PRO A 46 -3.36 -16.54 2.62
N ALA A 47 -2.13 -16.56 2.09
CA ALA A 47 -0.97 -15.95 2.73
C ALA A 47 -0.94 -14.41 2.62
N THR A 48 -1.78 -13.81 1.78
CA THR A 48 -1.91 -12.35 1.69
C THR A 48 -3.02 -11.92 2.65
N HIS A 49 -2.67 -11.36 3.80
CA HIS A 49 -3.60 -10.83 4.80
C HIS A 49 -4.42 -9.65 4.26
N GLY A 50 -5.43 -9.93 3.43
CA GLY A 50 -6.23 -8.94 2.71
C GLY A 50 -6.17 -9.18 1.20
N ILE A 51 -6.27 -8.09 0.43
CA ILE A 51 -6.19 -8.13 -1.03
C ILE A 51 -4.87 -7.50 -1.44
N PHE A 52 -3.93 -8.33 -1.85
CA PHE A 52 -2.59 -7.91 -2.24
C PHE A 52 -2.10 -8.81 -3.35
N GLN A 53 -1.64 -8.21 -4.45
CA GLN A 53 -1.05 -8.93 -5.55
C GLN A 53 0.43 -8.58 -5.65
N ASN A 54 1.28 -9.57 -5.87
CA ASN A 54 2.71 -9.38 -6.09
C ASN A 54 3.17 -10.20 -7.30
N ILE A 55 3.74 -9.52 -8.29
CA ILE A 55 4.33 -10.16 -9.47
C ILE A 55 5.81 -10.39 -9.16
N LEU A 56 6.19 -11.64 -8.95
CA LEU A 56 7.54 -12.05 -8.54
C LEU A 56 8.32 -12.58 -9.74
N GLN A 57 9.58 -12.18 -9.86
CA GLN A 57 10.56 -12.82 -10.74
C GLN A 57 11.45 -13.74 -9.91
N MET A 58 11.48 -15.03 -10.26
CA MET A 58 12.16 -16.06 -9.49
C MET A 58 13.20 -16.81 -10.33
N ASP A 59 14.31 -17.15 -9.70
CA ASP A 59 15.29 -18.14 -10.17
C ASP A 59 15.22 -19.35 -9.24
N GLY A 60 14.49 -20.39 -9.67
CA GLY A 60 14.13 -21.53 -8.84
C GLY A 60 13.36 -21.10 -7.58
N GLU A 61 13.98 -21.25 -6.41
CA GLU A 61 13.41 -20.88 -5.10
C GLU A 61 13.77 -19.45 -4.66
N ARG A 62 14.67 -18.77 -5.37
CA ARG A 62 15.15 -17.42 -5.02
C ARG A 62 14.34 -16.36 -5.74
N ILE A 63 13.85 -15.37 -4.99
CA ILE A 63 13.20 -14.18 -5.53
C ILE A 63 14.29 -13.17 -5.93
N ILE A 64 14.29 -12.74 -7.19
CA ILE A 64 15.21 -11.72 -7.71
C ILE A 64 14.57 -10.34 -7.62
N SER A 65 13.30 -10.23 -8.00
CA SER A 65 12.53 -8.98 -7.93
C SER A 65 11.04 -9.25 -7.72
N GLY A 66 10.33 -8.25 -7.23
CA GLY A 66 8.89 -8.33 -7.01
C GLY A 66 8.25 -6.96 -7.16
N VAL A 67 7.18 -6.88 -7.95
CA VAL A 67 6.39 -5.65 -8.14
C VAL A 67 5.05 -5.83 -7.40
N PRO A 68 4.84 -5.14 -6.27
CA PRO A 68 3.59 -5.19 -5.55
C PRO A 68 2.54 -4.28 -6.21
N THR A 69 1.36 -4.82 -6.48
CA THR A 69 0.19 -4.04 -6.90
C THR A 69 -0.65 -3.68 -5.66
N ILE A 70 -0.69 -2.38 -5.35
CA ILE A 70 -1.42 -1.82 -4.21
C ILE A 70 -2.62 -1.03 -4.73
N GLY A 71 -3.71 -0.98 -3.94
CA GLY A 71 -4.85 -0.11 -4.22
C GLY A 71 -6.19 -0.82 -4.39
N TYR A 72 -6.24 -2.15 -4.33
CA TYR A 72 -7.50 -2.91 -4.41
C TYR A 72 -8.54 -2.53 -3.35
N ILE A 73 -8.09 -2.05 -2.19
CA ILE A 73 -8.95 -1.62 -1.07
C ILE A 73 -8.97 -0.07 -0.96
N HIS A 74 -8.52 0.65 -1.99
CA HIS A 74 -8.55 2.11 -1.97
C HIS A 74 -10.02 2.60 -2.01
N ARG A 75 -10.46 3.25 -0.93
CA ARG A 75 -11.84 3.75 -0.75
C ARG A 75 -11.94 5.26 -0.69
N ALA A 76 -10.90 5.98 -1.15
CA ALA A 76 -10.85 7.44 -1.20
C ALA A 76 -11.27 8.13 0.11
N PHE A 77 -10.74 7.65 1.24
CA PHE A 77 -11.09 8.17 2.58
C PHE A 77 -10.84 9.68 2.71
N GLU A 78 -9.74 10.16 2.16
CA GLU A 78 -9.38 11.58 2.15
C GLU A 78 -10.45 12.41 1.43
N LYS A 79 -10.92 11.93 0.27
CA LYS A 79 -11.95 12.63 -0.51
C LYS A 79 -13.31 12.66 0.20
N ILE A 80 -13.64 11.60 0.93
CA ILE A 80 -14.87 11.55 1.73
C ILE A 80 -14.75 12.50 2.93
N ALA A 81 -13.57 12.60 3.54
CA ALA A 81 -13.32 13.46 4.69
C ALA A 81 -13.50 14.95 4.35
N GLU A 82 -13.14 15.39 3.14
CA GLU A 82 -13.36 16.78 2.68
C GLU A 82 -14.83 17.25 2.79
N ARG A 83 -15.78 16.33 2.63
CA ARG A 83 -17.22 16.65 2.61
C ARG A 83 -17.90 16.45 3.96
N ARG A 84 -17.17 16.04 4.99
CA ARG A 84 -17.73 15.71 6.31
C ARG A 84 -17.17 16.60 7.40
N PRO A 85 -18.00 16.96 8.40
CA PRO A 85 -17.52 17.69 9.56
C PRO A 85 -16.60 16.82 10.43
N PHE A 86 -15.72 17.45 11.21
CA PHE A 86 -14.64 16.78 11.95
C PHE A 86 -15.09 15.61 12.84
N TYR A 87 -16.28 15.69 13.44
CA TYR A 87 -16.84 14.65 14.32
C TYR A 87 -17.37 13.41 13.55
N GLN A 88 -17.67 13.52 12.25
CA GLN A 88 -18.09 12.40 11.41
C GLN A 88 -16.91 11.66 10.76
N ILE A 89 -15.68 12.10 11.02
CA ILE A 89 -14.46 11.49 10.46
C ILE A 89 -13.97 10.34 11.34
N THR A 90 -14.32 10.28 12.63
CA THR A 90 -13.93 9.18 13.54
C THR A 90 -14.26 7.77 13.00
N PRO A 91 -15.44 7.50 12.41
CA PRO A 91 -15.72 6.19 11.82
C PRO A 91 -14.91 5.88 10.54
N LEU A 92 -14.32 6.90 9.90
CA LEU A 92 -13.44 6.71 8.74
C LEU A 92 -12.03 6.32 9.21
N THR A 93 -11.52 6.95 10.26
CA THR A 93 -10.20 6.65 10.84
C THR A 93 -10.17 5.26 11.47
N ASP A 94 -11.28 4.80 12.06
CA ASP A 94 -11.44 3.42 12.54
C ASP A 94 -11.26 2.36 11.44
N ARG A 95 -11.63 2.70 10.19
CA ARG A 95 -11.63 1.77 9.04
C ARG A 95 -10.33 1.77 8.25
N MET A 96 -9.37 2.61 8.63
CA MET A 96 -8.06 2.70 7.98
C MET A 96 -7.15 1.55 8.41
N ASN A 97 -7.12 1.24 9.71
CA ASN A 97 -6.46 0.07 10.26
C ASN A 97 -7.45 -0.67 11.16
N TYR A 98 -7.93 -1.80 10.68
CA TYR A 98 -8.93 -2.60 11.39
C TYR A 98 -8.35 -3.37 12.59
N CYS A 99 -7.02 -3.54 12.68
CA CYS A 99 -6.37 -4.22 13.81
C CYS A 99 -6.17 -3.28 15.01
N SER A 100 -6.08 -1.96 14.79
CA SER A 100 -5.80 -0.99 15.84
C SER A 100 -6.56 0.32 15.66
N SER A 101 -7.88 0.22 15.51
CA SER A 101 -8.79 1.35 15.32
C SER A 101 -8.65 2.48 16.37
N PRO A 102 -8.47 2.20 17.68
CA PRO A 102 -8.34 3.25 18.69
C PRO A 102 -7.12 4.17 18.49
N ILE A 103 -6.00 3.63 17.99
CA ILE A 103 -4.76 4.38 17.76
C ILE A 103 -4.95 5.38 16.62
N ASN A 104 -5.67 4.99 15.58
CA ASN A 104 -5.97 5.88 14.45
C ASN A 104 -6.87 7.06 14.89
N ASN A 105 -7.89 6.77 15.70
CA ASN A 105 -8.77 7.80 16.24
C ASN A 105 -8.00 8.76 17.13
N MET A 106 -7.07 8.25 17.94
CA MET A 106 -6.23 9.09 18.78
C MET A 106 -5.40 10.07 17.95
N GLY A 107 -4.77 9.60 16.86
CA GLY A 107 -4.03 10.45 15.93
C GLY A 107 -4.90 11.57 15.32
N TRP A 108 -6.14 11.24 14.95
CA TRP A 108 -7.11 12.21 14.43
C TRP A 108 -7.51 13.25 15.49
N HIS A 109 -7.95 12.80 16.66
CA HIS A 109 -8.42 13.69 17.73
C HIS A 109 -7.30 14.60 18.26
N MET A 110 -6.08 14.08 18.46
CA MET A 110 -4.93 14.89 18.85
C MET A 110 -4.59 15.97 17.82
N THR A 111 -4.76 15.68 16.53
CA THR A 111 -4.53 16.65 15.45
C THR A 111 -5.59 17.75 15.47
N VAL A 112 -6.87 17.40 15.66
CA VAL A 112 -7.96 18.38 15.79
C VAL A 112 -7.84 19.22 17.06
N GLU A 113 -7.47 18.61 18.20
CA GLU A 113 -7.20 19.31 19.46
C GLU A 113 -6.09 20.35 19.30
N LYS A 114 -4.99 19.96 18.64
CA LYS A 114 -3.86 20.85 18.34
C LYS A 114 -4.26 21.99 17.39
N LEU A 115 -5.08 21.71 16.38
CA LEU A 115 -5.60 22.72 15.45
C LEU A 115 -6.48 23.75 16.16
N LEU A 116 -7.30 23.32 17.12
CA LEU A 116 -8.20 24.18 17.90
C LEU A 116 -7.51 24.86 19.10
N GLY A 117 -6.30 24.46 19.46
CA GLY A 117 -5.57 24.98 20.61
C GLY A 117 -6.19 24.60 21.96
N VAL A 118 -6.94 23.50 22.03
CA VAL A 118 -7.67 23.08 23.24
C VAL A 118 -6.85 22.13 24.09
N THR A 119 -6.80 22.36 25.39
CA THR A 119 -6.19 21.43 26.35
C THR A 119 -7.24 20.47 26.92
N VAL A 120 -7.04 19.18 26.70
CA VAL A 120 -7.89 18.11 27.24
C VAL A 120 -7.66 17.94 28.75
N PRO A 121 -8.70 17.68 29.57
CA PRO A 121 -8.54 17.46 31.01
C PRO A 121 -7.65 16.25 31.34
N LYS A 122 -6.89 16.34 32.44
CA LYS A 122 -5.95 15.29 32.88
C LYS A 122 -6.55 13.88 32.88
N ARG A 123 -7.79 13.73 33.33
CA ARG A 123 -8.48 12.42 33.35
C ARG A 123 -8.59 11.80 31.95
N ALA A 124 -8.97 12.57 30.94
CA ALA A 124 -9.09 12.06 29.57
C ALA A 124 -7.73 11.76 28.94
N GLN A 125 -6.65 12.42 29.40
CA GLN A 125 -5.29 12.10 28.97
C GLN A 125 -4.76 10.75 29.49
N TYR A 126 -5.25 10.29 30.65
CA TYR A 126 -4.89 8.98 31.21
C TYR A 126 -5.73 7.81 30.67
N ILE A 127 -6.91 8.10 30.11
CA ILE A 127 -7.84 7.07 29.59
C ILE A 127 -7.52 6.71 28.13
N ARG A 128 -7.00 7.67 27.37
CA ARG A 128 -6.51 7.45 26.01
C ARG A 128 -5.16 6.74 26.02
#